data_AF-A0A968C1U8-F1
#
_entry.id   AF-A0A968C1U8-F1
#
_cell.length_a   1.000
_cell.length_b   1.000
_cell.length_c   1.000
_cell.angle_alpha   90.00
_cell.angle_beta   90.00
_cell.angle_gamma   90.00
#
_symmetry.space_group_name_H-M   'P 1'
#
loop_
_entity.id
_entity.type
_entity.pdbx_description
1 polymer ?
#
loop_
_entity_poly.entity_id
_entity_poly.type
_entity_poly.pdbx_seq_one_letter_code
_entity_poly.pdbx_strand_id
1 'polypeptide(L)'
;IVLPITVLALAAFIWPLLGIHRLLEEEKGRLLDECSLRLESAILELHRRVDGAELEGMDDLNKTISSLEIEQNLLERIPTWPWRPETVRLLITALALPLGLWFIQYLLQRLMGP
;
A
#
# COMPACT_ATOMS: atom_id res chain seq x y z
N ILE A 1 -29.13 -0.88 24.08
CA ILE A 1 -29.41 0.16 23.05
C ILE A 1 -28.13 0.82 22.54
N VAL A 2 -27.20 1.22 23.42
CA VAL A 2 -25.93 1.85 23.01
C VAL A 2 -25.06 0.96 22.12
N LEU A 3 -24.89 -0.32 22.50
CA LEU A 3 -24.03 -1.27 21.79
C LEU A 3 -24.38 -1.48 20.29
N PRO A 4 -25.65 -1.76 19.90
CA PRO A 4 -25.99 -1.89 18.48
C PRO A 4 -25.83 -0.58 17.70
N ILE A 5 -26.08 0.58 18.31
CA ILE A 5 -25.90 1.89 17.67
C ILE A 5 -24.41 2.15 17.42
N THR A 6 -23.53 1.84 18.39
CA THR A 6 -22.08 1.98 18.23
C THR A 6 -21.54 1.08 17.12
N VAL A 7 -22.00 -0.18 17.07
CA VAL A 7 -21.61 -1.12 15.99
C VAL A 7 -22.07 -0.59 14.64
N LEU A 8 -23.31 -0.12 14.52
CA LEU A 8 -23.84 0.42 13.28
C LEU A 8 -23.07 1.68 12.82
N ALA A 9 -22.73 2.57 13.75
CA ALA A 9 -21.94 3.77 13.46
C ALA A 9 -20.52 3.41 12.95
N LEU A 10 -19.86 2.44 13.59
CA LEU A 10 -18.55 1.96 13.14
C LEU A 10 -18.66 1.30 11.76
N ALA A 11 -19.68 0.46 11.53
CA ALA A 11 -19.90 -0.20 10.25
C ALA A 11 -20.19 0.80 9.14
N ALA A 12 -21.04 1.81 9.38
CA ALA A 12 -21.36 2.86 8.42
C ALA A 12 -20.13 3.68 8.01
N PHE A 13 -19.13 3.78 8.89
CA PHE A 13 -17.87 4.46 8.60
C PHE A 13 -16.86 3.53 7.92
N ILE A 14 -16.63 2.33 8.44
CA ILE A 14 -15.58 1.41 7.97
C ILE A 14 -15.94 0.76 6.62
N TRP A 15 -17.22 0.45 6.40
CA TRP A 15 -17.66 -0.27 5.21
C TRP A 15 -17.35 0.45 3.88
N PRO A 16 -17.66 1.76 3.74
CA PRO A 16 -17.27 2.52 2.55
C PRO A 16 -15.75 2.57 2.32
N LEU A 17 -14.94 2.67 3.38
CA LEU A 17 -13.48 2.68 3.27
C LEU A 17 -12.95 1.37 2.69
N LEU A 18 -13.47 0.24 3.15
CA LEU A 18 -13.10 -1.08 2.63
C LEU A 18 -13.48 -1.22 1.15
N GLY A 19 -14.63 -0.69 0.75
CA GLY A 19 -15.06 -0.68 -0.64
C GLY A 19 -14.10 0.10 -1.54
N ILE A 20 -13.71 1.32 -1.14
CA ILE A 20 -12.76 2.14 -1.91
C ILE A 20 -11.39 1.48 -1.95
N HIS A 21 -10.92 0.92 -0.83
CA HIS A 21 -9.65 0.21 -0.77
C HIS A 21 -9.58 -0.94 -1.78
N ARG A 22 -10.64 -1.77 -1.83
CA ARG A 22 -10.74 -2.87 -2.79
C ARG A 22 -10.76 -2.40 -4.24
N LEU A 23 -11.51 -1.34 -4.54
CA LEU A 23 -11.54 -0.77 -5.90
C LEU A 23 -10.15 -0.29 -6.35
N LEU A 24 -9.42 0.39 -5.45
CA LEU A 24 -8.06 0.85 -5.73
C LEU A 24 -7.06 -0.30 -5.84
N GLU A 25 -7.25 -1.36 -5.05
CA GLU A 25 -6.43 -2.58 -5.11
C GLU A 25 -6.64 -3.33 -6.42
N GLU A 26 -7.88 -3.47 -6.87
CA GLU A 26 -8.23 -4.09 -8.15
C GLU A 26 -7.62 -3.29 -9.34
N GLU A 27 -7.76 -1.96 -9.34
CA GLU A 27 -7.22 -1.12 -10.41
C GLU A 27 -5.68 -1.09 -10.40
N LYS A 28 -5.06 -1.05 -9.22
CA LYS A 28 -3.60 -1.20 -9.09
C LYS A 28 -3.13 -2.54 -9.64
N GLY A 29 -3.84 -3.62 -9.32
CA GLY A 29 -3.56 -4.96 -9.87
C GLY A 29 -3.64 -4.97 -11.39
N ARG A 30 -4.71 -4.40 -11.96
CA ARG A 30 -4.89 -4.28 -13.41
C ARG A 30 -3.72 -3.56 -14.10
N LEU A 31 -3.25 -2.45 -13.52
CA LEU A 31 -2.12 -1.69 -14.05
C LEU A 31 -0.79 -2.45 -13.93
N LEU A 32 -0.57 -3.15 -12.82
CA LEU A 32 0.62 -3.99 -12.63
C LEU A 32 0.66 -5.16 -13.63
N ASP A 33 -0.47 -5.80 -13.89
CA ASP A 33 -0.59 -6.88 -14.88
C ASP A 33 -0.28 -6.35 -16.29
N GLU A 34 -0.85 -5.20 -16.66
CA GLU A 34 -0.60 -4.57 -17.95
C GLU A 34 0.88 -4.18 -18.13
N CYS A 35 1.51 -3.63 -17.09
CA CYS A 35 2.94 -3.30 -17.08
C CYS A 35 3.80 -4.57 -17.21
N SER A 36 3.44 -5.64 -16.49
CA SER A 36 4.16 -6.91 -16.51
C SER A 36 4.12 -7.59 -17.88
N LEU A 37 2.98 -7.56 -18.56
CA LEU A 37 2.86 -8.07 -19.93
C LEU A 37 3.76 -7.31 -20.92
N ARG A 38 3.84 -5.98 -20.78
CA ARG A 38 4.71 -5.15 -21.63
C ARG A 38 6.19 -5.44 -21.34
N LEU A 39 6.54 -5.61 -20.07
CA LEU A 39 7.89 -5.95 -19.65
C LEU A 39 8.31 -7.33 -20.19
N GLU A 40 7.44 -8.33 -20.08
CA GLU A 40 7.65 -9.67 -20.65
C GLU A 40 7.88 -9.59 -22.16
N SER A 41 7.03 -8.86 -22.90
CA SER A 41 7.20 -8.67 -24.34
C SER A 41 8.53 -7.99 -24.69
N ALA A 42 8.97 -7.00 -23.92
CA ALA A 42 10.23 -6.31 -24.15
C ALA A 42 11.45 -7.22 -23.88
N ILE A 43 11.37 -8.06 -22.84
CA ILE A 43 12.41 -9.05 -22.51
C ILE A 43 12.48 -10.14 -23.59
N LEU A 44 11.34 -10.64 -24.08
CA LEU A 44 11.30 -11.60 -25.18
C LEU A 44 11.94 -11.04 -26.46
N GLU A 45 11.66 -9.78 -26.78
CA GLU A 45 12.29 -9.09 -27.91
C GLU A 45 13.80 -8.92 -27.70
N LEU A 46 14.24 -8.65 -26.46
CA LEU A 46 15.65 -8.56 -26.12
C LEU A 46 16.35 -9.90 -26.37
N HIS A 47 15.79 -11.00 -25.86
CA HIS A 47 16.33 -12.34 -26.10
C HIS A 47 16.41 -12.66 -27.60
N ARG A 48 15.36 -12.36 -28.37
CA ARG A 48 15.33 -12.58 -29.83
C ARG A 48 16.48 -11.85 -30.54
N ARG A 49 16.75 -10.59 -30.19
CA ARG A 49 17.84 -9.81 -30.80
C ARG A 49 19.22 -10.30 -30.39
N VAL A 50 19.37 -10.67 -29.12
CA VAL A 50 20.62 -11.25 -28.59
C VAL A 50 20.94 -12.56 -29.32
N ASP A 51 19.96 -13.46 -29.46
CA ASP A 51 20.11 -14.74 -30.15
C ASP A 51 20.39 -14.55 -31.65
N GLY A 52 19.84 -13.50 -32.26
CA GLY A 52 20.09 -13.11 -33.65
C GLY A 52 21.37 -12.30 -33.89
N ALA A 53 22.13 -11.95 -32.84
CA ALA A 53 23.26 -11.02 -32.89
C ALA A 53 22.92 -9.64 -33.49
N GLU A 54 21.66 -9.21 -33.38
CA GLU A 54 21.17 -7.90 -33.83
C GLU A 54 21.42 -6.83 -32.74
N LEU A 55 22.56 -6.15 -32.81
CA LEU A 55 22.95 -5.16 -31.80
C LEU A 55 22.31 -3.77 -32.01
N GLU A 56 21.71 -3.54 -33.17
CA GLU A 56 21.09 -2.26 -33.51
C GLU A 56 19.83 -2.01 -32.66
N GLY A 57 19.75 -0.83 -32.05
CA GLY A 57 18.63 -0.43 -31.20
C GLY A 57 18.53 -1.14 -29.85
N MET A 58 19.54 -1.93 -29.43
CA MET A 58 19.56 -2.58 -28.12
C MET A 58 19.52 -1.58 -26.95
N ASP A 59 20.16 -0.41 -27.10
CA ASP A 59 20.16 0.62 -26.06
C ASP A 59 18.75 1.20 -25.82
N ASP A 60 17.99 1.44 -26.90
CA ASP A 60 16.60 1.92 -26.81
C ASP A 60 15.68 0.86 -26.20
N LEU A 61 15.90 -0.42 -26.52
CA LEU A 61 15.17 -1.53 -25.92
C LEU A 61 15.49 -1.67 -24.42
N ASN A 62 16.76 -1.56 -24.04
CA ASN A 62 17.18 -1.58 -22.64
C ASN A 62 16.57 -0.42 -21.85
N LYS A 63 16.58 0.80 -22.42
CA LYS A 63 15.90 1.97 -21.82
C LYS A 63 14.40 1.74 -21.65
N THR A 64 13.76 1.07 -22.61
CA THR A 64 12.34 0.72 -22.54
C THR A 64 12.09 -0.23 -21.36
N ILE A 65 12.89 -1.30 -21.22
CA ILE A 65 12.81 -2.24 -20.10
C ILE A 65 13.03 -1.52 -18.76
N SER A 66 14.09 -0.71 -18.64
CA SER A 66 14.34 0.08 -17.41
C SER A 66 13.20 1.04 -17.08
N SER A 67 12.57 1.64 -18.09
CA SER A 67 11.43 2.53 -17.88
C SER A 67 10.20 1.78 -17.38
N LEU A 68 9.94 0.57 -17.89
CA LEU A 68 8.87 -0.30 -17.42
C LEU A 68 9.13 -0.81 -16.00
N GLU A 69 10.37 -1.14 -15.63
CA GLU A 69 10.72 -1.49 -14.25
C GLU A 69 10.48 -0.31 -13.30
N ILE A 70 10.80 0.92 -13.71
CA ILE A 70 10.49 2.13 -12.92
C ILE A 70 8.97 2.28 -12.76
N GLU A 71 8.20 2.12 -13.84
CA GLU A 71 6.74 2.19 -13.80
C GLU A 71 6.15 1.15 -12.83
N GLN A 72 6.56 -0.12 -12.93
CA GLN A 72 6.13 -1.18 -12.03
C GLN A 72 6.44 -0.84 -10.57
N ASN A 73 7.68 -0.41 -10.28
CA ASN A 73 8.09 0.00 -8.93
C ASN A 73 7.27 1.17 -8.39
N LEU A 74 6.88 2.12 -9.24
CA LEU A 74 6.03 3.24 -8.84
C LEU A 74 4.61 2.76 -8.52
N LEU A 75 4.03 1.91 -9.37
CA LEU A 75 2.71 1.32 -9.16
C LEU A 75 2.65 0.52 -7.86
N GLU A 76 3.66 -0.30 -7.57
CA GLU A 76 3.75 -1.08 -6.32
C GLU A 76 3.72 -0.21 -5.06
N ARG A 77 4.26 1.01 -5.13
CA ARG A 77 4.33 1.94 -4.00
C ARG A 77 3.07 2.76 -3.79
N ILE A 78 2.11 2.73 -4.72
CA ILE A 78 0.85 3.45 -4.56
C ILE A 78 0.07 2.85 -3.38
N PRO A 79 -0.26 3.65 -2.35
CA PRO A 79 -1.09 3.18 -1.24
C PRO A 79 -2.53 3.04 -1.71
N THR A 80 -3.11 1.88 -1.49
CA THR A 80 -4.52 1.59 -1.84
C THR A 80 -5.48 1.95 -0.70
N TRP A 81 -4.97 2.27 0.49
CA TRP A 81 -5.79 2.73 1.59
C TRP A 81 -6.09 4.23 1.45
N PRO A 82 -7.33 4.68 1.72
CA PRO A 82 -7.71 6.08 1.60
C PRO A 82 -6.98 7.02 2.59
N TRP A 83 -6.25 6.46 3.56
CA TRP A 83 -5.66 7.19 4.68
C TRP A 83 -4.15 7.15 4.55
N ARG A 84 -3.52 8.30 4.77
CA ARG A 84 -2.06 8.37 4.83
C ARG A 84 -1.56 7.62 6.08
N PRO A 85 -0.44 6.90 6.02
CA PRO A 85 0.15 6.24 7.19
C PRO A 85 0.34 7.19 8.38
N GLU A 86 0.67 8.45 8.11
CA GLU A 86 0.82 9.50 9.13
C GLU A 86 -0.50 9.76 9.87
N THR A 87 -1.63 9.74 9.16
CA THR A 87 -2.96 9.94 9.77
C THR A 87 -3.25 8.83 10.77
N VAL A 88 -3.01 7.57 10.41
CA VAL A 88 -3.20 6.43 11.30
C VAL A 88 -2.25 6.52 12.50
N ARG A 89 -0.99 6.85 12.26
CA ARG A 89 0.02 7.02 13.31
C ARG A 89 -0.35 8.11 14.30
N LEU A 90 -0.79 9.27 13.83
CA LEU A 90 -1.23 10.38 14.67
C LEU A 90 -2.45 10.00 15.51
N LEU A 91 -3.41 9.32 14.89
CA LEU A 91 -4.64 8.90 15.58
C LEU A 91 -4.34 7.86 16.66
N ILE A 92 -3.49 6.87 16.36
CA ILE A 92 -3.01 5.90 17.36
C ILE A 92 -2.26 6.62 18.48
N THR A 93 -1.37 7.56 18.15
CA THR A 93 -0.58 8.28 19.15
C THR A 93 -1.46 9.13 20.05
N ALA A 94 -2.45 9.83 19.50
CA ALA A 94 -3.41 10.64 20.23
C ALA A 94 -4.27 9.81 21.20
N LEU A 95 -4.58 8.56 20.86
CA LEU A 95 -5.30 7.63 21.73
C LEU A 95 -4.37 6.92 22.74
N ALA A 96 -3.18 6.53 22.29
CA ALA A 96 -2.22 5.78 23.09
C ALA A 96 -1.61 6.64 24.20
N LEU A 97 -1.40 7.94 23.98
CA LEU A 97 -0.83 8.84 24.98
C LEU A 97 -1.68 8.92 26.27
N PRO A 98 -2.98 9.26 26.24
CA PRO A 98 -3.80 9.29 27.45
C PRO A 98 -3.96 7.89 28.07
N LEU A 99 -4.12 6.84 27.27
CA LEU A 99 -4.22 5.47 27.78
C LEU A 99 -2.92 5.01 28.44
N GLY A 100 -1.77 5.37 27.86
CA GLY A 100 -0.44 5.06 28.40
C GLY A 100 -0.19 5.81 29.71
N LEU A 101 -0.54 7.10 29.77
CA LEU A 101 -0.47 7.87 31.01
C LEU A 101 -1.37 7.28 32.09
N TRP A 102 -2.61 6.93 31.75
CA TRP A 102 -3.53 6.27 32.66
C TRP A 102 -2.97 4.92 33.15
N PHE A 103 -2.38 4.13 32.27
CA PHE A 103 -1.78 2.84 32.60
C PHE A 103 -0.56 2.99 33.54
N ILE A 104 0.30 3.96 33.28
CA ILE A 104 1.46 4.26 34.14
C ILE A 104 0.96 4.72 35.52
N GLN A 105 -0.03 5.62 35.57
CA GLN A 105 -0.63 6.07 36.83
C GLN A 105 -1.21 4.90 37.63
N TYR A 106 -1.93 4.00 36.96
CA TYR A 106 -2.48 2.80 37.57
C TYR A 106 -1.38 1.88 38.14
N LEU A 107 -0.28 1.69 37.40
CA LEU A 107 0.84 0.87 37.85
C LEU A 107 1.54 1.49 39.08
N LEU A 108 1.77 2.80 39.05
CA LEU A 108 2.38 3.53 40.17
C LEU A 108 1.50 3.50 41.42
N GLN A 109 0.18 3.68 41.27
CA GLN A 109 -0.76 3.54 42.39
C GLN A 109 -0.77 2.13 42.98
N ARG A 110 -0.63 1.10 42.14
CA ARG A 110 -0.59 -0.30 42.59
C ARG A 110 0.73 -0.68 43.27
N LEU A 111 1.84 -0.03 42.94
CA LEU A 111 3.18 -0.32 43.48
C LEU A 111 3.58 0.59 44.65
N MET A 112 3.06 1.83 44.72
CA MET A 112 3.40 2.84 45.73
C MET A 112 2.21 3.30 46.58
N GLY A 113 0.99 2.82 46.30
CA GLY A 113 -0.11 2.93 47.25
C GLY A 113 0.15 2.03 48.47
N PRO A 114 -0.32 2.39 49.68
CA PRO A 114 -0.25 1.49 50.84
C PRO A 114 -0.92 0.15 50.59
#